data_AF-A0A836GI71-F1
#
_entry.id   AF-A0A836GI71-F1
#
_cell.length_a   1.000
_cell.length_b   1.000
_cell.length_c   1.000
_cell.angle_alpha   90.00
_cell.angle_beta   90.00
_cell.angle_gamma   90.00
#
_symmetry.space_group_name_H-M   'P 1'
#
loop_
_entity.id
_entity.type
_entity.pdbx_description
1 polymer ?
#
loop_
_entity_poly.entity_id
_entity_poly.type
_entity_poly.pdbx_seq_one_letter_code
_entity_poly.pdbx_strand_id
1 'polypeptide(L)'
;MSSEELRLFDKIRVFLDEDYSSAEHFTALGSFYFVHESLNDVLLWDFNELSFIPVNEKDVHSGNIEAVSTKEKAKFPQEFFPECKWSRKGFLRTRWSISGTVFDLINIHLFHDASNFIAMKISIIY
;
A
#
# COMPACT_ATOMS: atom_id res chain seq x y z
N MET A 1 4.02 8.82 21.42
CA MET A 1 5.06 9.12 20.42
C MET A 1 5.11 10.63 20.27
N SER A 2 6.03 11.31 20.97
CA SER A 2 6.34 12.72 20.72
C SER A 2 7.80 12.79 20.29
N SER A 3 8.08 12.34 19.06
CA SER A 3 9.35 12.66 18.42
C SER A 3 9.29 14.14 18.05
N GLU A 4 10.32 14.89 18.43
CA GLU A 4 10.39 16.32 18.15
C GLU A 4 10.45 16.56 16.63
N GLU A 5 11.07 15.64 15.91
CA GLU A 5 11.20 15.64 14.45
C GLU A 5 9.85 15.47 13.74
N LEU A 6 8.91 14.76 14.36
CA LEU A 6 7.58 14.50 13.79
C LEU A 6 6.51 15.51 14.22
N ARG A 7 6.86 16.52 15.02
CA ARG A 7 5.88 17.45 15.61
C ARG A 7 5.09 18.27 14.59
N LEU A 8 5.65 18.51 13.40
CA LEU A 8 5.02 19.27 12.33
C LEU A 8 4.22 18.39 11.35
N PHE A 9 4.07 17.10 11.65
CA PHE A 9 3.31 16.16 10.83
C PHE A 9 2.02 15.79 11.55
N ASP A 10 0.96 16.53 11.24
CA ASP A 10 -0.32 16.47 11.92
C ASP A 10 -1.29 15.43 11.32
N LYS A 11 -1.04 15.01 10.07
CA LYS A 11 -1.81 13.96 9.41
C LYS A 11 -0.92 12.76 9.12
N ILE A 12 -1.32 11.60 9.63
CA ILE A 12 -0.54 10.37 9.58
C ILE A 12 -1.40 9.25 9.00
N ARG A 13 -0.86 8.52 8.01
CA ARG A 13 -1.47 7.29 7.48
C ARG A 13 -0.46 6.16 7.53
N VAL A 14 -0.79 5.09 8.23
CA VAL A 14 0.06 3.91 8.35
C VAL A 14 -0.74 2.68 7.97
N PHE A 15 -0.17 1.86 7.09
CA PHE A 15 -0.72 0.57 6.69
C PHE A 15 0.38 -0.47 6.86
N LEU A 16 0.14 -1.44 7.73
CA LEU A 16 1.07 -2.51 8.07
C LEU A 16 0.40 -3.86 7.87
N ASP A 17 0.82 -4.58 6.84
CA ASP A 17 0.38 -5.94 6.58
C ASP A 17 1.15 -6.91 7.49
N GLU A 18 0.57 -7.26 8.63
CA GLU A 18 1.20 -8.10 9.66
C GLU A 18 0.49 -9.45 9.84
N ASP A 19 -0.56 -9.73 9.07
CA ASP A 19 -1.29 -10.99 9.10
C ASP A 19 -0.53 -12.13 8.40
N TYR A 20 0.54 -12.60 9.05
CA TYR A 20 1.34 -13.74 8.59
C TYR A 20 0.59 -15.07 8.60
N SER A 21 -0.64 -15.11 9.16
CA SER A 21 -1.48 -16.31 9.13
C SER A 21 -2.17 -16.51 7.79
N SER A 22 -2.32 -15.44 6.99
CA SER A 22 -2.94 -15.49 5.67
C SER A 22 -1.93 -15.83 4.57
N ALA A 23 -1.85 -17.11 4.22
CA ALA A 23 -1.06 -17.60 3.09
C ALA A 23 -1.38 -16.87 1.77
N GLU A 24 -2.64 -16.54 1.56
CA GLU A 24 -3.17 -16.03 0.30
C GLU A 24 -2.97 -14.52 0.14
N HIS A 25 -3.02 -13.75 1.23
CA HIS A 25 -3.03 -12.29 1.13
C HIS A 25 -1.78 -11.61 1.71
N PHE A 26 -0.96 -12.33 2.50
CA PHE A 26 0.18 -11.73 3.20
C PHE A 26 1.33 -11.33 2.26
N THR A 27 1.75 -10.07 2.35
CA THR A 27 2.84 -9.44 1.58
C THR A 27 3.98 -8.90 2.46
N ALA A 28 3.75 -8.74 3.77
CA ALA A 28 4.65 -8.06 4.70
C ALA A 28 5.00 -6.61 4.30
N LEU A 29 4.22 -5.99 3.40
CA LEU A 29 4.41 -4.61 2.99
C LEU A 29 3.92 -3.65 4.07
N GLY A 30 4.66 -2.56 4.25
CA GLY A 30 4.30 -1.45 5.13
C GLY A 30 4.46 -0.12 4.41
N SER A 31 3.51 0.79 4.60
CA SER A 31 3.63 2.18 4.14
C SER A 31 3.33 3.14 5.27
N PHE A 32 4.20 4.13 5.44
CA PHE A 32 4.10 5.17 6.45
C PHE A 32 4.10 6.51 5.73
N TYR A 33 3.03 7.26 5.88
CA TYR A 33 2.87 8.59 5.31
C TYR A 33 2.72 9.59 6.45
N PHE A 34 3.65 10.54 6.49
CA PHE A 34 3.65 11.68 7.40
C PHE A 34 3.45 12.91 6.54
N VAL A 35 2.31 13.58 6.71
CA VAL A 35 1.97 14.78 5.94
C VAL A 35 2.24 15.99 6.81
N HIS A 36 3.03 16.92 6.29
CA HIS A 36 3.40 18.14 6.99
C HIS A 36 2.19 19.08 7.14
N GLU A 37 2.07 19.76 8.28
CA GLU A 37 0.93 20.63 8.63
C GLU A 37 0.70 21.77 7.62
N SER A 38 1.75 22.17 6.90
CA SER A 38 1.66 23.21 5.85
C SER A 38 0.85 22.77 4.63
N LEU A 39 0.62 21.46 4.45
CA LEU A 39 -0.20 20.94 3.35
C LEU A 39 -1.67 20.96 3.74
N ASN A 40 -2.44 21.72 2.95
CA ASN A 40 -3.88 21.81 3.03
C ASN A 40 -4.50 21.03 1.86
N ASP A 41 -5.80 20.71 1.97
CA ASP A 41 -6.53 19.96 0.93
C ASP A 41 -5.82 18.65 0.57
N VAL A 42 -5.66 17.80 1.57
CA VAL A 42 -5.05 16.48 1.46
C VAL A 42 -6.16 15.46 1.50
N LEU A 43 -6.38 14.78 0.38
CA LEU A 43 -7.40 13.76 0.23
C LEU A 43 -6.76 12.41 -0.11
N LEU A 44 -7.41 11.34 0.33
CA LEU A 44 -7.02 9.96 0.06
C LEU A 44 -8.19 9.27 -0.62
N TRP A 45 -7.90 8.49 -1.65
CA TRP A 45 -8.92 7.76 -2.40
C TRP A 45 -9.43 6.58 -1.58
N ASP A 46 -10.75 6.48 -1.45
CA ASP A 46 -11.43 5.28 -0.99
C ASP A 46 -11.73 4.39 -2.22
N PHE A 47 -11.14 3.19 -2.24
CA PHE A 47 -11.29 2.25 -3.34
C PHE A 47 -12.64 1.53 -3.36
N ASN A 48 -13.37 1.52 -2.25
CA ASN A 48 -14.71 0.93 -2.19
C ASN A 48 -15.76 1.96 -2.64
N GLU A 49 -15.67 3.18 -2.11
CA GLU A 49 -16.61 4.27 -2.42
C GLU A 49 -16.26 5.04 -3.71
N LEU A 50 -15.11 4.75 -4.30
CA LEU A 50 -14.62 5.38 -5.54
C LEU A 50 -14.62 6.92 -5.48
N SER A 51 -14.20 7.46 -4.34
CA SER A 51 -14.19 8.90 -4.08
C SER A 51 -13.01 9.32 -3.20
N PHE A 52 -12.64 10.60 -3.27
CA PHE A 52 -11.64 11.19 -2.40
C PHE A 52 -12.25 11.60 -1.06
N ILE A 53 -11.64 11.15 0.03
CA ILE A 53 -12.02 11.53 1.40
C ILE A 53 -10.93 12.38 2.06
N PRO A 54 -11.29 13.33 2.94
CA PRO A 54 -10.32 14.15 3.64
C PRO A 54 -9.38 13.34 4.54
N VAL A 55 -8.09 13.62 4.46
CA VAL A 55 -7.08 13.05 5.36
C VAL A 55 -6.98 13.94 6.59
N ASN A 56 -7.74 13.56 7.61
CA ASN A 56 -7.68 14.19 8.94
C ASN A 56 -6.83 13.36 9.89
N GLU A 57 -6.21 14.04 10.86
CA GLU A 57 -5.51 13.45 12.02
C GLU A 57 -4.66 12.19 11.69
N LYS A 58 -4.47 11.33 12.68
CA LYS A 58 -3.70 10.08 12.58
C LYS A 58 -4.64 8.89 12.40
N ASP A 59 -4.32 8.04 11.43
CA ASP A 59 -4.99 6.76 11.22
C ASP A 59 -3.94 5.66 10.96
N VAL A 60 -4.05 4.55 11.68
CA VAL A 60 -3.05 3.47 11.74
C VAL A 60 -3.75 2.13 11.65
N HIS A 61 -3.44 1.38 10.60
CA HIS A 61 -3.93 0.03 10.38
C HIS A 61 -2.77 -0.96 10.46
N SER A 62 -2.87 -1.95 11.33
CA SER A 62 -1.89 -3.03 11.49
C SER A 62 -2.58 -4.37 11.70
N GLY A 63 -1.88 -5.49 11.47
CA GLY A 63 -2.48 -6.82 11.46
C GLY A 63 -3.07 -7.16 10.10
N ASN A 64 -4.34 -7.57 10.07
CA ASN A 64 -5.06 -7.80 8.83
C ASN A 64 -5.63 -6.47 8.31
N ILE A 65 -5.14 -6.04 7.15
CA ILE A 65 -5.55 -4.78 6.53
C ILE A 65 -6.42 -5.00 5.29
N GLU A 66 -6.95 -6.20 5.01
CA GLU A 66 -7.72 -6.48 3.78
C GLU A 66 -8.93 -5.56 3.64
N ALA A 67 -9.65 -5.31 4.73
CA ALA A 67 -10.88 -4.51 4.73
C ALA A 67 -10.64 -2.99 4.68
N VAL A 68 -9.39 -2.53 4.71
CA VAL A 68 -9.07 -1.10 4.72
C VAL A 68 -9.22 -0.53 3.31
N SER A 69 -10.25 0.28 3.10
CA SER A 69 -10.68 0.79 1.79
C SER A 69 -9.76 1.86 1.19
N THR A 70 -8.97 2.56 2.02
CA THR A 70 -8.12 3.68 1.59
C THR A 70 -6.74 3.26 1.07
N LYS A 71 -6.56 1.95 0.89
CA LYS A 71 -5.41 1.34 0.25
C LYS A 71 -5.88 0.19 -0.63
N GLU A 72 -5.18 -0.05 -1.72
CA GLU A 72 -5.33 -1.26 -2.51
C GLU A 72 -4.09 -2.12 -2.26
N LYS A 73 -4.29 -3.42 -1.99
CA LYS A 73 -3.19 -4.37 -1.80
C LYS A 73 -3.52 -5.62 -2.59
N ALA A 74 -2.53 -6.16 -3.27
CA ALA A 74 -2.63 -7.49 -3.84
C ALA A 74 -1.29 -8.22 -3.75
N LYS A 75 -1.37 -9.51 -3.46
CA LYS A 75 -0.27 -10.44 -3.60
C LYS A 75 -0.23 -10.94 -5.04
N PHE A 76 0.95 -11.07 -5.62
CA PHE A 76 1.07 -11.61 -6.97
C PHE A 76 0.69 -13.10 -7.02
N PRO A 77 0.00 -13.54 -8.09
CA PRO A 77 -0.37 -14.94 -8.27
C PRO A 77 0.81 -15.90 -8.10
N GLN A 78 0.54 -17.03 -7.45
CA GLN A 78 1.55 -18.07 -7.20
C GLN A 78 2.12 -18.66 -8.50
N GLU A 79 1.32 -18.70 -9.56
CA GLU A 79 1.71 -19.16 -10.90
C GLU A 79 2.80 -18.31 -11.57
N PHE A 80 3.01 -17.07 -11.12
CA PHE A 80 4.13 -16.25 -11.60
C PHE A 80 5.46 -16.73 -11.04
N PHE A 81 5.45 -17.57 -10.00
CA PHE A 81 6.64 -18.14 -9.40
C PHE A 81 6.41 -19.57 -8.87
N PRO A 82 6.21 -20.55 -9.76
CA PRO A 82 5.76 -21.90 -9.40
C PRO A 82 6.79 -22.67 -8.55
N GLU A 83 8.06 -22.27 -8.56
CA GLU A 83 9.14 -22.91 -7.80
C GLU A 83 9.11 -22.58 -6.30
N CYS A 84 8.38 -21.55 -5.86
CA CYS A 84 8.38 -21.10 -4.47
C CYS A 84 7.01 -21.23 -3.84
N LYS A 85 6.83 -22.21 -2.95
CA LYS A 85 5.56 -22.50 -2.28
C LYS A 85 4.99 -21.34 -1.44
N TRP A 86 5.82 -20.37 -1.06
CA TRP A 86 5.46 -19.26 -0.18
C TRP A 86 6.10 -17.96 -0.64
N SER A 87 5.32 -17.16 -1.37
CA SER A 87 5.71 -15.82 -1.80
C SER A 87 5.09 -14.74 -0.92
N ARG A 88 5.77 -13.61 -0.76
CA ARG A 88 5.23 -12.36 -0.19
C ARG A 88 5.29 -11.22 -1.22
N LYS A 89 5.46 -11.56 -2.50
CA LYS A 89 5.60 -10.59 -3.58
C LYS A 89 4.22 -10.03 -3.94
N GLY A 90 4.16 -8.73 -4.16
CA GLY A 90 2.90 -8.02 -4.34
C GLY A 90 3.12 -6.52 -4.29
N PHE A 91 2.04 -5.78 -4.16
CA PHE A 91 2.08 -4.33 -4.02
C PHE A 91 1.05 -3.83 -3.01
N LEU A 92 1.29 -2.62 -2.53
CA LEU A 92 0.43 -1.81 -1.71
C LEU A 92 0.38 -0.42 -2.34
N ARG A 93 -0.80 0.00 -2.78
CA ARG A 93 -1.05 1.27 -3.45
C ARG A 93 -1.95 2.15 -2.60
N THR A 94 -1.64 3.44 -2.59
CA THR A 94 -2.55 4.51 -2.13
C THR A 94 -2.64 5.57 -3.22
N ARG A 95 -3.80 6.22 -3.32
CA ARG A 95 -4.02 7.31 -4.28
C ARG A 95 -4.37 8.57 -3.53
N TRP A 96 -3.63 9.63 -3.79
CA TRP A 96 -3.73 10.90 -3.08
C TRP A 96 -4.17 12.01 -4.02
N SER A 97 -4.86 13.00 -3.47
CA SER A 97 -5.02 14.32 -4.07
C SER A 97 -4.49 15.35 -3.08
N ILE A 98 -3.45 16.08 -3.46
CA ILE A 98 -2.90 17.16 -2.63
C ILE A 98 -2.98 18.45 -3.42
N SER A 99 -3.75 19.41 -2.89
CA SER A 99 -3.98 20.71 -3.56
C SER A 99 -4.42 20.54 -5.03
N GLY A 100 -5.38 19.64 -5.26
CA GLY A 100 -5.91 19.28 -6.58
C GLY A 100 -5.00 18.43 -7.48
N THR A 101 -3.77 18.09 -7.07
CA THR A 101 -2.89 17.21 -7.85
C THR A 101 -3.07 15.76 -7.43
N VAL A 102 -3.52 14.91 -8.36
CA VAL A 102 -3.76 13.48 -8.12
C VAL A 102 -2.55 12.64 -8.49
N PHE A 103 -2.14 11.74 -7.61
CA PHE A 103 -1.04 10.81 -7.85
C PHE A 103 -1.19 9.51 -7.05
N ASP A 104 -0.55 8.43 -7.54
CA ASP A 104 -0.48 7.14 -6.86
C ASP A 104 0.90 6.95 -6.23
N LEU A 105 0.93 6.48 -4.98
CA LEU A 105 2.13 5.99 -4.31
C LEU A 105 2.02 4.47 -4.18
N ILE A 106 2.98 3.76 -4.78
CA ILE A 106 2.96 2.29 -4.88
C ILE A 106 4.23 1.75 -4.23
N ASN A 107 4.07 1.02 -3.13
CA ASN A 107 5.11 0.17 -2.56
C ASN A 107 4.98 -1.22 -3.18
N ILE A 108 6.05 -1.70 -3.84
CA ILE A 108 6.03 -2.95 -4.60
C ILE A 108 7.21 -3.83 -4.20
N HIS A 109 6.94 -5.11 -3.98
CA HIS A 109 7.95 -6.13 -3.72
C HIS A 109 7.96 -7.13 -4.87
N LEU A 110 8.91 -6.95 -5.79
CA LEU A 110 9.07 -7.75 -7.00
C LEU A 110 9.81 -9.08 -6.74
N PHE A 111 9.69 -10.01 -7.67
CA PHE A 111 10.46 -11.27 -7.67
C PHE A 111 11.95 -11.02 -7.93
N HIS A 112 12.76 -12.08 -7.88
CA HIS A 112 14.15 -12.01 -8.34
C HIS A 112 14.20 -11.87 -9.87
N ASP A 113 15.28 -11.28 -10.39
CA ASP A 113 15.37 -10.77 -11.78
C ASP A 113 14.90 -11.75 -12.86
N ALA A 114 15.36 -13.00 -12.83
CA ALA A 114 14.95 -14.02 -13.81
C ALA A 114 13.43 -14.32 -13.77
N SER A 115 12.85 -14.31 -12.57
CA SER A 115 11.43 -14.55 -12.35
C SER A 115 10.56 -13.36 -12.75
N ASN A 116 11.08 -12.12 -12.67
CA ASN A 116 10.35 -10.94 -13.15
C ASN A 116 10.12 -10.99 -14.67
N PHE A 117 11.10 -11.47 -15.45
CA PHE A 117 10.91 -11.65 -16.91
C PHE A 117 9.85 -12.69 -17.24
N ILE A 118 9.81 -13.79 -16.49
CA ILE A 118 8.80 -14.84 -16.66
C ILE A 118 7.43 -14.30 -16.27
N ALA A 119 7.32 -13.65 -15.12
CA ALA A 119 6.09 -13.02 -14.65
C ALA A 119 5.55 -12.01 -15.67
N MET A 120 6.40 -11.11 -16.18
CA MET A 120 6.02 -10.14 -17.21
C MET A 120 5.50 -10.81 -18.48
N LYS A 121 6.17 -11.87 -18.98
CA LYS A 121 5.71 -12.61 -20.15
C LYS A 121 4.33 -13.25 -19.93
N ILE A 122 4.09 -13.81 -18.75
CA ILE A 122 2.80 -14.42 -18.40
C ILE A 122 1.71 -13.33 -18.32
N SER A 123 2.01 -12.17 -17.72
CA SER A 123 1.05 -11.07 -17.58
C SER A 123 0.62 -10.40 -18.88
N ILE A 124 1.35 -10.57 -19.99
CA ILE A 124 0.98 -10.02 -21.31
C ILE A 124 0.02 -10.95 -22.07
N ILE A 125 -0.09 -12.21 -21.66
CA ILE A 125 -0.90 -13.23 -22.35
C ILE A 125 -2.35 -13.23 -21.84
N TYR A 126 -2.63 -12.49 -20.76
CA TYR A 126 -3.97 -12.25 -20.20
C TYR A 126 -4.40 -10.80 -20.47
#